data_AF-Q9K9U7-F1
#
_entry.id   AF-Q9K9U7-F1
#
_cell.length_a   1.000
_cell.length_b   1.000
_cell.length_c   1.000
_cell.angle_alpha   90.00
_cell.angle_beta   90.00
_cell.angle_gamma   90.00
#
_symmetry.space_group_name_H-M   'P 1'
#
loop_
_entity.id
_entity.type
_entity.pdbx_description
1 polymer ?
#
loop_
_entity_poly.entity_id
_entity_poly.type
_entity_poly.pdbx_seq_one_letter_code
_entity_poly.pdbx_strand_id
1 'polypeptide(L)'
;MATIGSLLLWAITIYSYMIIGYILMSWFPNARESSFGQFLGSIVEPYLAPFRKIIPPLGMIDISPIVAIFALTFARYGVHAIFF
;
A
#
# COMPACT_ATOMS: atom_id res chain seq x y z
N MET A 1 -15.76 -20.79 3.07
CA MET A 1 -15.70 -19.39 3.53
C MET A 1 -14.33 -19.01 4.08
N ALA A 2 -13.77 -19.75 5.05
CA ALA A 2 -12.45 -19.47 5.62
C ALA A 2 -11.30 -19.36 4.58
N THR A 3 -11.27 -20.21 3.54
CA THR A 3 -10.22 -20.15 2.50
C THR A 3 -10.23 -18.82 1.73
N ILE A 4 -11.42 -18.29 1.43
CA ILE A 4 -11.58 -17.01 0.73
C ILE A 4 -11.09 -15.88 1.64
N GLY A 5 -11.47 -15.90 2.92
CA GLY A 5 -10.97 -14.96 3.92
C GLY A 5 -9.44 -14.97 4.00
N SER A 6 -8.82 -16.16 4.08
CA SER A 6 -7.37 -16.29 4.11
C SER A 6 -6.70 -15.73 2.86
N LEU A 7 -7.23 -16.00 1.67
CA LEU A 7 -6.69 -15.45 0.41
C LEU A 7 -6.73 -13.92 0.39
N LEU A 8 -7.84 -13.32 0.85
CA LEU A 8 -7.96 -11.86 0.95
C LEU A 8 -6.96 -11.28 1.96
N LEU A 9 -6.80 -11.91 3.12
CA LEU A 9 -5.83 -11.48 4.13
C LEU A 9 -4.39 -11.54 3.60
N TRP A 10 -4.03 -12.59 2.85
CA TRP A 10 -2.74 -12.70 2.19
C TRP A 10 -2.54 -11.61 1.14
N ALA A 11 -3.55 -11.36 0.30
CA ALA A 11 -3.49 -10.31 -0.72
C ALA A 11 -3.27 -8.92 -0.09
N ILE A 12 -4.03 -8.57 0.95
CA ILE A 12 -3.87 -7.30 1.68
C ILE A 12 -2.46 -7.20 2.31
N THR A 13 -1.95 -8.29 2.87
CA THR A 13 -0.61 -8.32 3.49
C THR A 13 0.48 -8.09 2.46
N ILE A 14 0.45 -8.81 1.34
CA ILE A 14 1.41 -8.65 0.24
C ILE A 14 1.36 -7.23 -0.29
N TYR A 15 0.16 -6.71 -0.56
CA TYR A 15 -0.02 -5.36 -1.08
C TYR A 15 0.47 -4.28 -0.10
N SER A 16 0.30 -4.48 1.21
CA SER A 16 0.85 -3.58 2.23
C SER A 16 2.38 -3.56 2.20
N TYR A 17 3.04 -4.71 2.03
CA TYR A 17 4.49 -4.77 1.84
C TYR A 17 4.95 -4.15 0.53
N MET A 18 4.16 -4.25 -0.54
CA MET A 18 4.44 -3.56 -1.81
C MET A 18 4.43 -2.04 -1.63
N ILE A 19 3.47 -1.49 -0.88
CA ILE A 19 3.45 -0.06 -0.52
C ILE A 19 4.71 0.31 0.25
N ILE A 20 5.06 -0.45 1.29
CA ILE A 20 6.26 -0.18 2.09
C ILE A 20 7.52 -0.21 1.20
N GLY A 21 7.67 -1.23 0.37
CA GLY A 21 8.78 -1.34 -0.58
C GLY A 21 8.84 -0.15 -1.53
N TYR A 22 7.71 0.30 -2.07
CA TYR A 22 7.64 1.46 -2.96
C TYR A 22 8.08 2.76 -2.27
N ILE A 23 7.65 2.98 -1.03
CA ILE A 23 8.07 4.15 -0.24
C ILE A 23 9.57 4.10 0.02
N LEU A 24 10.11 2.95 0.44
CA LEU A 24 11.54 2.80 0.70
C LEU A 24 12.36 3.03 -0.58
N MET A 25 11.88 2.59 -1.74
CA MET A 25 12.54 2.88 -3.03
C MET A 25 12.55 4.38 -3.36
N SER A 26 11.58 5.16 -2.88
CA SER A 26 11.57 6.61 -3.12
C SER A 26 12.75 7.34 -2.46
N TRP A 27 13.40 6.73 -1.47
CA TRP A 27 14.62 7.27 -0.84
C TRP A 27 15.87 7.06 -1.70
N PHE A 28 15.81 6.16 -2.68
CA PHE A 28 16.90 5.84 -3.59
C PHE A 28 16.44 6.03 -5.04
N PRO A 29 16.69 7.20 -5.67
CA PRO A 29 16.19 7.52 -7.01
C PRO A 29 16.44 6.42 -8.06
N ASN A 30 17.65 5.84 -8.07
CA ASN A 30 18.01 4.74 -8.98
C ASN A 30 17.13 3.48 -8.78
N ALA A 31 16.70 3.20 -7.55
CA ALA A 31 15.82 2.06 -7.27
C ALA A 31 14.39 2.34 -7.76
N ARG A 32 13.90 3.57 -7.56
CA ARG A 32 12.58 4.00 -8.04
C ARG A 32 12.47 4.00 -9.56
N GLU A 33 13.53 4.42 -10.24
CA GLU A 33 13.59 4.50 -11.71
C GLU A 33 13.87 3.15 -12.39
N SER A 34 14.30 2.13 -11.62
CA SER A 34 14.48 0.78 -12.14
C SER A 34 13.18 0.19 -12.72
N SER A 35 13.30 -0.79 -13.61
CA SER A 35 12.14 -1.51 -14.16
C SER A 35 11.24 -2.11 -13.08
N PHE A 36 11.84 -2.61 -11.99
CA PHE A 36 11.11 -3.12 -10.83
C PHE A 36 10.41 -2.01 -10.05
N GLY A 37 11.06 -0.87 -9.85
CA GLY A 37 10.47 0.29 -9.17
C GLY A 37 9.29 0.88 -9.93
N GLN A 38 9.40 0.98 -11.26
CA GLN A 38 8.30 1.41 -12.13
C GLN A 38 7.14 0.41 -12.14
N PHE A 39 7.44 -0.89 -12.20
CA PHE A 39 6.43 -1.94 -12.10
C PHE A 39 5.68 -1.86 -10.77
N LEU A 40 6.41 -1.78 -9.65
CA LEU A 40 5.81 -1.65 -8.31
C LEU A 40 4.96 -0.38 -8.21
N GLY A 41 5.47 0.74 -8.72
CA GLY A 41 4.75 2.00 -8.80
C GLY A 41 3.43 1.88 -9.57
N SER A 42 3.42 1.21 -10.72
CA SER A 42 2.20 1.05 -11.53
C SER A 42 1.08 0.29 -10.80
N ILE A 43 1.43 -0.60 -9.88
CA ILE A 43 0.48 -1.35 -9.06
C ILE A 43 -0.01 -0.52 -7.88
N VAL A 44 0.90 0.19 -7.21
CA VAL A 44 0.64 0.81 -5.92
C VAL A 44 0.08 2.25 -6.06
N GLU A 45 0.51 3.00 -7.07
CA GLU A 45 0.11 4.39 -7.29
C GLU A 45 -1.40 4.64 -7.43
N PRO A 46 -2.17 3.81 -8.16
CA PRO A 46 -3.61 4.00 -8.27
C PRO A 46 -4.31 4.03 -6.91
N TYR A 47 -3.81 3.26 -5.94
CA TYR A 47 -4.31 3.25 -4.57
C TYR A 47 -3.80 4.43 -3.74
N LEU A 48 -2.53 4.83 -3.88
CA LEU A 48 -1.95 5.95 -3.12
C LEU A 48 -2.42 7.33 -3.60
N ALA A 49 -2.72 7.47 -4.89
CA ALA A 49 -3.07 8.76 -5.50
C ALA A 49 -4.30 9.46 -4.84
N PRO A 50 -5.40 8.76 -4.50
CA PRO A 50 -6.48 9.36 -3.70
C PRO A 50 -6.03 9.88 -2.34
N PHE A 51 -5.16 9.15 -1.62
CA PHE A 51 -4.68 9.59 -0.30
C PHE A 51 -3.80 10.84 -0.42
N ARG A 52 -2.95 10.94 -1.45
CA ARG A 52 -2.14 12.14 -1.71
C ARG A 52 -2.96 13.37 -2.08
N LYS A 53 -4.13 13.18 -2.68
CA LYS A 53 -5.04 14.30 -2.97
C LYS A 53 -5.71 14.85 -1.72
N ILE A 54 -5.95 14.00 -0.73
CA ILE A 54 -6.64 14.36 0.52
C ILE A 54 -5.64 14.85 1.57
N ILE A 55 -4.46 14.23 1.63
CA ILE A 55 -3.45 14.45 2.66
C ILE A 55 -2.29 15.23 2.04
N PRO A 56 -2.15 16.53 2.37
CA PRO A 56 -1.02 17.30 1.88
C PRO A 56 0.30 16.73 2.43
N PRO A 57 1.40 16.79 1.65
CA PRO A 57 2.70 16.37 2.14
C PRO A 57 3.16 17.25 3.31
N LEU A 58 3.80 16.64 4.30
CA LEU A 58 4.39 17.37 5.43
C LEU A 58 5.84 17.74 5.08
N GLY A 59 5.99 18.95 4.51
CA GLY A 59 7.27 19.39 3.97
C GLY A 59 7.69 18.53 2.78
N MET A 60 8.82 17.82 2.92
CA MET A 60 9.35 16.92 1.88
C MET A 60 8.89 15.47 2.05
N ILE A 61 8.17 15.14 3.12
CA ILE A 61 7.78 13.76 3.45
C ILE A 61 6.33 13.52 3.06
N ASP A 62 6.12 12.52 2.21
CA ASP A 62 4.79 12.02 1.88
C ASP A 62 4.28 11.09 2.99
N ILE A 63 3.35 11.60 3.79
CA ILE A 63 2.68 10.84 4.86
C ILE A 63 1.45 10.08 4.38
N SER A 64 0.99 10.32 3.15
CA SER A 64 -0.19 9.64 2.59
C SER A 64 -0.10 8.11 2.61
N PRO A 65 1.08 7.46 2.42
CA PRO A 65 1.14 6.01 2.41
C PRO A 65 0.91 5.41 3.80
N ILE A 66 1.23 6.13 4.87
CA ILE A 66 0.96 5.70 6.24
C ILE A 66 -0.56 5.57 6.43
N VAL A 67 -1.31 6.60 6.02
CA VAL A 67 -2.78 6.57 6.10
C VAL A 67 -3.37 5.52 5.17
N ALA A 68 -2.78 5.32 3.99
CA ALA A 68 -3.17 4.27 3.07
C ALA A 68 -2.98 2.85 3.66
N ILE A 69 -1.89 2.61 4.41
CA ILE A 69 -1.66 1.36 5.13
C ILE A 69 -2.66 1.20 6.30
N PHE A 70 -2.99 2.27 7.01
CA PHE A 70 -4.04 2.22 8.04
C PHE A 70 -5.39 1.82 7.43
N ALA A 71 -5.76 2.38 6.28
CA ALA A 71 -6.98 1.99 5.57
C ALA A 71 -6.98 0.49 5.18
N LEU A 72 -5.85 -0.04 4.71
CA LEU A 72 -5.71 -1.49 4.46
C LEU A 72 -5.82 -2.33 5.74
N THR A 73 -5.32 -1.81 6.86
CA THR A 73 -5.41 -2.47 8.16
C THR A 73 -6.87 -2.58 8.61
N PHE A 74 -7.67 -1.52 8.43
CA PHE A 74 -9.12 -1.58 8.66
C PHE A 74 -9.82 -2.56 7.73
N ALA A 75 -9.46 -2.58 6.44
CA ALA A 75 -9.99 -3.58 5.50
C ALA A 75 -9.66 -5.00 5.95
N ARG A 76 -8.45 -5.26 6.45
CA ARG A 76 -8.03 -6.55 7.02
C ARG A 76 -8.89 -6.96 8.21
N TYR A 77 -9.18 -6.05 9.14
CA TYR A 77 -10.10 -6.31 10.25
C TYR A 77 -11.52 -6.65 9.77
N GLY A 78 -12.02 -5.94 8.76
CA GLY A 78 -13.31 -6.22 8.14
C GLY A 78 -13.37 -7.61 7.51
N VAL A 79 -12.32 -8.02 6.78
CA VAL A 79 -12.21 -9.39 6.25
C VAL A 79 -12.21 -10.41 7.38
N HIS A 80 -11.47 -10.15 8.46
CA HIS A 80 -11.45 -11.07 9.59
C HIS A 80 -12.85 -11.22 10.21
N ALA A 81 -13.57 -10.12 10.45
CA ALA A 81 -14.88 -10.14 11.09
C ALA A 81 -15.99 -10.79 10.25
N ILE A 82 -15.85 -10.83 8.91
CA ILE A 82 -16.87 -11.39 8.01
C ILE A 82 -16.63 -12.87 7.73
N PHE A 83 -15.36 -13.28 7.61
CA PHE A 83 -15.01 -14.63 7.13
C PHE A 83 -14.59 -15.60 8.23
N PHE A 84 -14.37 -15.11 9.46
CA PHE A 84 -13.94 -15.87 10.64
C PHE A 84 -14.73 -15.44 11.87
#